data_AF-A0A3P7PE03-F1
#
_entry.id   AF-A0A3P7PE03-F1
#
_cell.length_a   1.000
_cell.length_b   1.000
_cell.length_c   1.000
_cell.angle_alpha   90.00
_cell.angle_beta   90.00
_cell.angle_gamma   90.00
#
_symmetry.space_group_name_H-M   'P 1'
#
loop_
_entity.id
_entity.type
_entity.pdbx_description
1 polymer ?
#
loop_
_entity_poly.entity_id
_entity_poly.type
_entity_poly.pdbx_seq_one_letter_code
_entity_poly.pdbx_strand_id
1 'polypeptide(L)'
;MISGIMGHIIYADQVAQSIGWPLNSGFQMELAFATFGIGLIGFMGFWIRSFWLPYIITRSTFLWGAGITHVLHMIESQNFSPSNTGIVVYWDFILPIVLIVLYLKVAKERKQADI
;
A
#
# COMPACT_ATOMS: atom_id res chain seq x y z
N MET A 1 3.29 -11.77 7.62
CA MET A 1 2.51 -10.61 7.17
C MET A 1 1.32 -11.14 6.39
N ILE A 2 0.13 -11.13 7.00
CA ILE A 2 -1.12 -11.57 6.39
C ILE A 2 -1.90 -10.28 6.05
N SER A 3 -1.46 -9.50 5.05
CA SER A 3 -1.97 -8.13 4.82
C SER A 3 -2.50 -7.86 3.40
N GLY A 4 -2.83 -8.92 2.66
CA GLY A 4 -3.56 -8.79 1.38
C GLY A 4 -5.07 -8.91 1.59
N ILE A 5 -5.85 -8.88 0.51
CA ILE A 5 -7.31 -9.09 0.54
C ILE A 5 -7.71 -10.30 1.40
N MET A 6 -7.00 -11.43 1.25
CA MET A 6 -7.27 -12.64 2.03
C MET A 6 -6.98 -12.45 3.51
N GLY A 7 -5.99 -11.64 3.86
CA GLY A 7 -5.69 -11.31 5.25
C GLY A 7 -6.74 -10.42 5.89
N HIS A 8 -7.19 -9.40 5.16
CA HIS A 8 -8.21 -8.47 5.61
C HIS A 8 -9.64 -9.05 5.62
N ILE A 9 -9.91 -10.11 4.85
CA ILE A 9 -11.20 -10.81 4.84
C ILE A 9 -11.22 -12.00 5.82
N ILE A 10 -10.23 -12.91 5.72
CA ILE A 10 -10.25 -14.18 6.45
C ILE A 10 -9.68 -14.02 7.86
N TYR A 11 -8.69 -13.12 8.02
CA TYR A 11 -7.97 -12.91 9.27
C TYR A 11 -8.14 -11.47 9.80
N ALA A 12 -9.31 -10.88 9.53
CA ALA A 12 -9.62 -9.48 9.82
C ALA A 12 -9.32 -9.12 11.28
N ASP A 13 -9.81 -9.93 12.22
CA ASP A 13 -9.65 -9.69 13.66
C ASP A 13 -8.19 -9.84 14.11
N GLN A 14 -7.48 -10.86 13.59
CA GLN A 14 -6.06 -11.06 13.92
C GLN A 14 -5.20 -9.91 13.40
N VAL A 15 -5.50 -9.42 12.18
CA VAL A 15 -4.82 -8.25 11.60
C VAL A 15 -5.12 -7.02 12.43
N ALA A 16 -6.40 -6.71 12.70
CA ALA A 16 -6.82 -5.56 13.49
C ALA A 16 -6.16 -5.57 14.88
N GLN A 17 -6.20 -6.69 15.58
CA GLN A 17 -5.58 -6.84 16.89
C GLN A 17 -4.06 -6.63 16.83
N SER A 18 -3.38 -7.14 15.79
CA SER A 18 -1.93 -6.98 15.65
C SER A 18 -1.49 -5.53 15.49
N ILE A 19 -2.31 -4.68 14.85
CA ILE A 19 -2.01 -3.26 14.65
C ILE A 19 -2.66 -2.35 15.73
N GLY A 20 -3.35 -2.94 16.71
CA GLY A 20 -4.04 -2.19 17.77
C GLY A 20 -5.30 -1.47 17.28
N TRP A 21 -5.95 -1.96 16.22
CA TRP A 21 -7.17 -1.40 15.66
C TRP A 21 -8.43 -2.03 16.26
N PRO A 22 -9.55 -1.28 16.41
CA PRO A 22 -10.80 -1.84 16.90
C PRO A 22 -11.31 -3.03 16.09
N LEU A 23 -11.65 -4.11 16.82
CA LEU A 23 -12.28 -5.31 16.26
C LEU A 23 -13.72 -5.01 15.83
N ASN A 24 -14.25 -5.77 14.86
CA ASN A 24 -15.62 -5.66 14.36
C ASN A 24 -16.04 -4.24 13.88
N SER A 25 -15.08 -3.37 13.57
CA SER A 25 -15.34 -2.01 13.08
C SER A 25 -15.72 -1.93 11.60
N GLY A 26 -15.66 -3.04 10.87
CA GLY A 26 -15.84 -3.08 9.40
C GLY A 26 -14.64 -2.57 8.60
N PHE A 27 -13.72 -1.83 9.23
CA PHE A 27 -12.56 -1.21 8.57
C PHE A 27 -11.70 -2.21 7.79
N GLN A 28 -11.47 -3.41 8.31
CA GLN A 28 -10.66 -4.42 7.62
C GLN A 28 -11.33 -4.86 6.30
N MET A 29 -12.67 -4.92 6.25
CA MET A 29 -13.39 -5.23 5.02
C MET A 29 -13.25 -4.10 3.99
N GLU A 30 -13.38 -2.85 4.41
CA GLU A 30 -13.14 -1.70 3.53
C GLU A 30 -11.70 -1.69 2.99
N LEU A 31 -10.73 -1.98 3.85
CA LEU A 31 -9.32 -2.08 3.50
C LEU A 31 -9.05 -3.23 2.52
N ALA A 32 -9.75 -4.35 2.67
CA ALA A 32 -9.70 -5.47 1.73
C ALA A 32 -10.15 -5.06 0.32
N PHE A 33 -11.28 -4.35 0.21
CA PHE A 33 -11.79 -3.91 -1.09
C PHE A 33 -10.96 -2.77 -1.69
N ALA A 34 -10.43 -1.85 -0.87
CA ALA A 34 -9.53 -0.81 -1.33
C ALA A 34 -8.25 -1.43 -1.92
N THR A 35 -7.61 -2.37 -1.21
CA THR A 35 -6.41 -3.05 -1.69
C THR A 35 -6.68 -3.95 -2.89
N PHE A 36 -7.87 -4.57 -2.98
CA PHE A 36 -8.32 -5.29 -4.17
C PHE A 36 -8.44 -4.39 -5.39
N GLY A 37 -9.08 -3.22 -5.26
CA GLY A 37 -9.21 -2.24 -6.34
C GLY A 37 -7.84 -1.76 -6.85
N ILE A 38 -6.91 -1.43 -5.95
CA ILE A 38 -5.52 -1.09 -6.33
C ILE A 38 -4.86 -2.26 -7.07
N GLY A 39 -5.08 -3.49 -6.59
CA GLY A 39 -4.60 -4.72 -7.22
C GLY A 39 -5.12 -4.89 -8.66
N LEU A 40 -6.40 -4.60 -8.92
CA LEU A 40 -6.99 -4.65 -10.26
C LEU A 40 -6.35 -3.65 -11.22
N ILE A 41 -6.05 -2.43 -10.77
CA ILE A 41 -5.34 -1.42 -11.58
C ILE A 41 -3.95 -1.95 -11.96
N GLY A 42 -3.23 -2.53 -10.99
CA GLY A 42 -1.93 -3.16 -11.23
C GLY A 42 -2.00 -4.34 -12.20
N PHE A 43 -3.02 -5.18 -12.06
CA PHE A 43 -3.27 -6.33 -12.94
C PHE A 43 -3.51 -5.89 -14.39
N MET A 44 -4.34 -4.87 -14.62
CA MET A 44 -4.55 -4.29 -15.95
C MET A 44 -3.25 -3.72 -16.55
N GLY A 45 -2.36 -3.22 -15.69
CA GLY A 45 -1.02 -2.75 -16.06
C GLY A 45 -0.11 -3.82 -16.68
N PHE A 46 -0.37 -5.12 -16.51
CA PHE A 46 0.42 -6.17 -17.15
C PHE A 46 0.31 -6.13 -18.68
N TRP A 47 -0.89 -5.86 -19.21
CA TRP A 47 -1.15 -5.76 -20.65
C TRP A 47 -1.18 -4.32 -21.15
N ILE A 48 -1.70 -3.39 -20.34
CA ILE A 48 -2.01 -2.03 -20.78
C ILE A 48 -1.14 -1.05 -20.01
N ARG A 49 -0.03 -0.61 -20.63
CA ARG A 49 0.96 0.26 -19.97
C ARG A 49 0.40 1.62 -19.50
N SER A 50 -0.71 2.11 -20.07
CA SER A 50 -1.35 3.34 -19.59
C SER A 50 -1.91 3.20 -18.16
N PHE A 51 -2.10 1.97 -17.65
CA PHE A 51 -2.51 1.71 -16.27
C PHE A 51 -1.36 1.77 -15.26
N TRP A 52 -0.10 1.87 -15.70
CA TRP A 52 1.04 1.99 -14.78
C TRP A 52 0.96 3.25 -13.92
N LEU A 53 0.69 4.41 -14.53
CA LEU A 53 0.62 5.66 -13.78
C LEU A 53 -0.56 5.67 -12.78
N PRO A 54 -1.80 5.29 -13.16
CA PRO A 54 -2.89 5.11 -12.20
C PRO A 54 -2.56 4.17 -11.04
N TYR A 55 -1.91 3.02 -11.32
CA TYR A 55 -1.49 2.09 -10.28
C TYR A 55 -0.48 2.74 -9.33
N ILE A 56 0.52 3.44 -9.87
CA ILE A 56 1.56 4.08 -9.06
C ILE A 56 0.96 5.18 -8.18
N ILE A 57 0.08 6.02 -8.72
CA ILE A 57 -0.58 7.08 -7.96
C ILE A 57 -1.39 6.46 -6.81
N THR A 58 -2.29 5.53 -7.12
CA THR A 58 -3.17 4.93 -6.11
C THR A 58 -2.40 4.14 -5.06
N ARG A 59 -1.42 3.32 -5.46
CA ARG A 59 -0.58 2.55 -4.54
C ARG A 59 0.29 3.44 -3.67
N SER A 60 0.86 4.51 -4.22
CA SER A 60 1.74 5.42 -3.48
C SER A 60 0.96 6.21 -2.43
N THR A 61 -0.18 6.79 -2.81
CA THR A 61 -1.03 7.53 -1.88
C THR A 61 -1.53 6.63 -0.75
N PHE A 62 -1.94 5.40 -1.07
CA PHE A 62 -2.36 4.42 -0.06
C PHE A 62 -1.23 4.09 0.92
N LEU A 63 -0.05 3.75 0.42
CA LEU A 63 1.09 3.35 1.28
C LEU A 63 1.60 4.51 2.12
N TRP A 64 1.75 5.71 1.58
CA TRP A 64 2.13 6.88 2.39
C TRP A 64 1.08 7.21 3.45
N GLY A 65 -0.22 7.11 3.14
CA GLY A 65 -1.28 7.25 4.13
C GLY A 65 -1.17 6.22 5.26
N ALA A 66 -0.93 4.94 4.92
CA ALA A 66 -0.71 3.88 5.89
C ALA A 66 0.54 4.13 6.75
N GLY A 67 1.66 4.49 6.13
CA GLY A 67 2.92 4.79 6.82
C GLY A 67 2.79 5.98 7.78
N ILE A 68 2.09 7.04 7.38
CA ILE A 68 1.77 8.16 8.27
C ILE A 68 0.90 7.70 9.44
N THR A 69 -0.11 6.87 9.20
CA THR A 69 -0.98 6.32 10.25
C THR A 69 -0.18 5.49 11.25
N HIS A 70 0.74 4.65 10.79
CA HIS A 70 1.64 3.89 11.65
C HIS A 70 2.53 4.81 12.51
N VAL A 71 3.10 5.87 11.93
CA VAL A 71 3.91 6.87 12.66
C VAL A 71 3.07 7.59 13.71
N LEU A 72 1.84 7.99 13.39
CA LEU A 72 0.92 8.59 14.36
C LEU A 72 0.61 7.62 15.51
N HIS A 73 0.33 6.35 15.21
CA HIS A 73 0.12 5.33 16.24
C HIS A 73 1.36 5.11 17.13
N MET A 74 2.58 5.22 16.58
CA MET A 74 3.81 5.16 17.36
C MET A 74 3.92 6.35 18.33
N ILE A 75 3.55 7.56 17.88
CA ILE A 75 3.67 8.78 18.68
C ILE A 75 2.55 8.86 19.74
N GLU A 76 1.29 8.74 19.30
CA GLU A 76 0.11 9.01 20.13
C GLU A 76 -0.25 7.83 21.03
N SER A 77 -0.17 6.61 20.50
CA SER A 77 -0.57 5.38 21.21
C SER A 77 0.61 4.58 21.74
N GLN A 78 1.85 5.05 21.54
CA GLN A 78 3.09 4.34 21.91
C GLN A 78 3.12 2.89 21.37
N ASN A 79 2.49 2.67 20.21
CA ASN A 79 2.36 1.34 19.62
C ASN A 79 3.61 1.01 18.79
N PHE A 80 4.57 0.35 19.41
CA PHE A 80 5.78 -0.15 18.76
C PHE A 80 5.72 -1.66 18.48
N SER A 81 4.53 -2.21 18.24
CA SER A 81 4.38 -3.63 17.88
C SER A 81 5.05 -3.93 16.52
N PRO A 82 5.61 -5.12 16.31
CA PRO A 82 6.25 -5.48 15.04
C PRO A 82 5.36 -5.34 13.79
N SER A 83 4.04 -5.35 13.98
CA SER A 83 3.01 -5.15 12.95
C SER A 83 2.69 -3.67 12.68
N ASN A 84 3.13 -2.75 13.53
CA ASN A 84 2.95 -1.30 13.39
C ASN A 84 4.24 -0.53 13.08
N THR A 85 5.41 -1.13 13.29
CA THR A 85 6.73 -0.49 13.13
C THR A 85 7.70 -1.36 12.31
N GLY A 86 8.90 -0.84 12.06
CA GLY A 86 9.99 -1.52 11.39
C GLY A 86 9.69 -1.70 9.91
N ILE A 87 9.69 -2.96 9.45
CA ILE A 87 9.61 -3.29 8.02
C ILE A 87 8.34 -2.75 7.35
N VAL A 88 7.22 -2.72 8.08
CA VAL A 88 5.93 -2.24 7.55
C VAL A 88 6.05 -0.76 7.18
N VAL A 89 6.51 0.07 8.13
CA VAL A 89 6.69 1.52 7.93
C VAL A 89 7.74 1.81 6.87
N TYR A 90 8.87 1.09 6.87
CA TYR A 90 9.88 1.28 5.82
C TYR A 90 9.33 0.96 4.43
N TRP A 91 8.55 -0.11 4.30
CA TRP A 91 7.94 -0.49 3.04
C TRP A 91 6.94 0.56 2.54
N ASP A 92 6.15 1.13 3.46
CA ASP A 92 5.17 2.17 3.16
C ASP A 92 5.78 3.42 2.52
N PHE A 93 7.03 3.76 2.86
CA PHE A 93 7.72 4.91 2.27
C PHE A 93 8.62 4.53 1.08
N ILE A 94 9.36 3.43 1.17
CA ILE A 94 10.36 3.05 0.16
C ILE A 94 9.70 2.59 -1.14
N LEU A 95 8.67 1.76 -1.07
CA LEU A 95 8.06 1.21 -2.28
C LEU A 95 7.47 2.30 -3.19
N PRO A 96 6.71 3.30 -2.70
CA PRO A 96 6.27 4.43 -3.51
C PRO A 96 7.40 5.15 -4.24
N ILE A 97 8.51 5.44 -3.54
CA ILE A 97 9.67 6.12 -4.12
C ILE A 97 10.26 5.28 -5.26
N VAL A 98 10.45 3.97 -5.03
CA VAL A 98 10.97 3.05 -6.05
C VAL A 98 10.07 3.02 -7.28
N LEU A 99 8.75 2.90 -7.10
CA LEU A 99 7.78 2.87 -8.20
C LEU A 99 7.80 4.16 -9.03
N ILE A 100 7.84 5.32 -8.37
CA ILE A 100 7.91 6.63 -9.03
C ILE A 100 9.21 6.76 -9.82
N VAL A 101 10.36 6.41 -9.23
CA VAL A 101 11.67 6.50 -9.89
C VAL A 101 11.72 5.60 -11.13
N LEU A 102 11.23 4.36 -11.02
CA LEU A 102 11.20 3.43 -12.15
C LEU A 102 10.31 3.96 -13.29
N TYR A 103 9.14 4.48 -12.96
CA TYR A 103 8.23 5.04 -13.97
C TYR A 103 8.84 6.25 -14.68
N LEU A 104 9.48 7.16 -13.95
CA LEU A 104 10.15 8.31 -14.54
C LEU A 104 11.31 7.91 -15.46
N LYS A 105 12.08 6.88 -15.09
CA LYS A 105 13.14 6.34 -15.96
C LYS A 105 12.58 5.78 -17.26
N VAL A 106 11.57 4.93 -17.18
CA VAL A 106 10.95 4.35 -18.39
C VAL A 106 10.28 5.42 -19.24
N ALA A 107 9.61 6.40 -18.64
CA ALA A 107 9.00 7.51 -19.36
C ALA A 107 10.05 8.35 -20.11
N LYS A 108 11.22 8.57 -19.51
CA LYS A 108 12.34 9.28 -20.15
C LYS A 108 12.91 8.51 -21.33
N GLU A 109 13.20 7.22 -21.17
CA GLU A 109 13.76 6.37 -22.23
C GLU A 109 12.84 6.33 -23.46
N ARG A 110 11.52 6.22 -23.23
CA ARG A 110 10.54 6.25 -24.33
C ARG A 110 10.54 7.57 -25.08
N LYS A 111 10.57 8.69 -24.35
CA LYS A 111 10.65 10.02 -24.98
C LYS A 111 11.92 10.20 -25.83
N GLN A 112 13.01 9.54 -25.47
CA GLN A 112 14.26 9.58 -26.25
C GLN A 112 14.22 8.67 -27.48
N ALA A 113 13.46 7.57 -27.44
CA ALA A 113 13.29 6.66 -28.58
C ALA A 113 12.32 7.18 -29.65
N ASP A 114 11.43 8.11 -29.27
CA ASP A 114 10.45 8.74 -30.17
C ASP A 114 10.99 10.04 -30.85
N ILE A 115 12.28 10.38 -30.67
CA ILE A 115 13.02 11.50 -31.31
C ILE A 115 13.98 10.92 -32.35
#